data_AF-A0A8H3S093-F1
#
_entry.id   AF-A0A8H3S093-F1
#
_cell.length_a   1.000
_cell.length_b   1.000
_cell.length_c   1.000
_cell.angle_alpha   90.00
_cell.angle_beta   90.00
_cell.angle_gamma   90.00
#
_symmetry.space_group_name_H-M   'P 1'
#
loop_
_entity.id
_entity.type
_entity.pdbx_description
1 polymer ?
#
loop_
_entity_poly.entity_id
_entity_poly.type
_entity_poly.pdbx_seq_one_letter_code
_entity_poly.pdbx_strand_id
1 'polypeptide(L)'
;MAHDSDSGWTLGSFSVPNAIPQTALAVTTTEDEGIHVYYGGSTIACWRKSTMLTQVGMTAASAQSSIPGSLVAAISWGTGSGLNICVSFQQAISEVSQYQWVYSVCVAWIDQKC
;
A
#
# COMPACT_ATOMS: atom_id res chain seq x y z
N MET A 1 -3.30 4.92 -15.60
CA MET A 1 -2.64 4.55 -16.87
C MET A 1 -1.68 3.41 -16.56
N ALA A 2 -1.47 2.49 -17.49
CA ALA A 2 -0.46 1.45 -17.42
C ALA A 2 0.51 1.63 -18.59
N HIS A 3 1.78 1.30 -18.40
CA HIS A 3 2.76 1.30 -19.49
C HIS A 3 3.38 -0.09 -19.57
N ASP A 4 3.39 -0.67 -20.75
CA ASP A 4 4.20 -1.85 -21.06
C ASP A 4 5.07 -1.56 -22.30
N SER A 5 6.14 -2.32 -22.45
CA SER A 5 7.13 -2.09 -23.52
C SER A 5 6.57 -2.27 -24.92
N ASP A 6 5.49 -3.05 -25.06
CA ASP A 6 5.02 -3.55 -26.34
C ASP A 6 3.88 -2.69 -26.88
N SER A 7 3.04 -2.16 -25.99
CA SER A 7 1.82 -1.39 -26.31
C SER A 7 1.87 0.07 -25.86
N GLY A 8 2.91 0.45 -25.09
CA GLY A 8 3.07 1.82 -24.58
C GLY A 8 2.06 2.16 -23.49
N TRP A 9 1.59 3.41 -23.45
CA TRP A 9 0.63 3.87 -22.46
C TRP A 9 -0.81 3.46 -22.80
N THR A 10 -1.44 2.69 -21.92
CA THR A 10 -2.83 2.24 -22.04
C THR A 10 -3.66 2.60 -20.80
N LEU A 11 -4.99 2.53 -20.94
CA LEU A 11 -5.90 2.64 -19.80
C LEU A 11 -5.77 1.37 -18.94
N GLY A 12 -5.30 1.54 -17.71
CA GLY A 12 -5.20 0.45 -16.74
C GLY A 12 -6.58 0.07 -16.18
N SER A 13 -6.76 -1.20 -15.84
CA SER A 13 -8.02 -1.73 -15.30
C SER A 13 -8.21 -1.51 -13.78
N PHE A 14 -7.28 -0.79 -13.13
CA PHE A 14 -7.26 -0.64 -11.67
C PHE A 14 -8.12 0.55 -11.23
N SER A 15 -8.93 0.34 -10.19
CA SER A 15 -9.70 1.39 -9.53
C SER A 15 -9.71 1.18 -8.03
N VAL A 16 -9.67 2.29 -7.27
CA VAL A 16 -9.86 2.28 -5.82
C VAL A 16 -11.35 2.58 -5.55
N PRO A 17 -12.14 1.61 -5.06
CA PRO A 17 -13.55 1.87 -4.76
C PRO A 17 -13.65 2.87 -3.61
N ASN A 18 -14.59 3.81 -3.72
CA ASN A 18 -14.91 4.80 -2.67
C ASN A 18 -13.72 5.68 -2.21
N ALA A 19 -12.73 5.91 -3.08
CA ALA A 19 -11.68 6.90 -2.79
C ALA A 19 -12.29 8.30 -2.64
N ILE A 20 -11.92 9.00 -1.57
CA ILE A 20 -12.32 10.39 -1.37
C ILE A 20 -11.50 11.24 -2.37
N PRO A 21 -12.07 12.29 -2.98
CA PRO A 21 -11.29 13.22 -3.79
C PRO A 21 -10.04 13.69 -3.03
N GLN A 22 -8.91 13.75 -3.73
CA GLN A 22 -7.60 14.12 -3.16
C GLN A 22 -7.03 13.13 -2.13
N THR A 23 -7.57 11.92 -2.02
CA THR A 23 -6.93 10.83 -1.27
C THR A 23 -5.51 10.59 -1.78
N ALA A 24 -4.55 10.63 -0.86
CA ALA A 24 -3.17 10.27 -1.15
C ALA A 24 -3.06 8.79 -1.53
N LEU A 25 -2.22 8.48 -2.50
CA LEU A 25 -1.96 7.12 -2.98
C LEU A 25 -0.46 6.84 -2.92
N ALA A 26 -0.09 5.66 -2.43
CA ALA A 26 1.23 5.09 -2.61
C ALA A 26 1.12 3.72 -3.25
N VAL A 27 2.11 3.38 -4.07
CA VAL A 27 2.16 2.12 -4.80
C VAL A 27 3.53 1.51 -4.59
N THR A 28 3.57 0.21 -4.36
CA THR A 28 4.81 -0.56 -4.41
C THR A 28 4.58 -1.84 -5.19
N THR A 29 5.65 -2.34 -5.81
CA THR A 29 5.67 -3.60 -6.53
C THR A 29 6.55 -4.60 -5.82
N THR A 30 6.30 -5.88 -6.05
CA THR A 30 6.96 -6.97 -5.34
C THR A 30 7.48 -7.98 -6.36
N GLU A 31 8.46 -8.80 -5.96
CA GLU A 31 9.14 -9.74 -6.87
C GLU A 31 8.20 -10.80 -7.45
N ASP A 32 7.09 -11.10 -6.78
CA ASP A 32 6.01 -11.98 -7.23
C ASP A 32 4.97 -11.26 -8.12
N GLU A 33 5.38 -10.16 -8.77
CA GLU A 33 4.55 -9.31 -9.63
C GLU A 33 3.30 -8.74 -8.93
N GLY A 34 3.32 -8.70 -7.59
CA GLY A 34 2.27 -8.09 -6.80
C GLY A 34 2.32 -6.57 -6.94
N ILE A 35 1.19 -5.95 -7.31
CA ILE A 35 1.00 -4.51 -7.18
C ILE A 35 0.23 -4.27 -5.89
N HIS A 36 0.85 -3.54 -4.98
CA HIS A 36 0.29 -3.14 -3.69
C HIS A 36 -0.05 -1.65 -3.73
N VAL A 37 -1.32 -1.32 -3.56
CA VAL A 37 -1.80 0.07 -3.52
C VAL A 37 -2.29 0.40 -2.13
N TYR A 38 -1.77 1.49 -1.59
CA TYR A 38 -2.13 2.07 -0.31
C TYR A 38 -2.79 3.41 -0.54
N TYR A 39 -3.87 3.69 0.18
CA TYR A 39 -4.60 4.94 0.03
C TYR A 39 -5.01 5.52 1.38
N GLY A 40 -4.89 6.84 1.49
CA GLY A 40 -5.16 7.61 2.70
C GLY A 40 -6.64 8.00 2.85
N GLY A 41 -7.16 7.88 4.07
CA GLY A 41 -8.50 8.29 4.46
C GLY A 41 -8.58 8.48 5.98
N SER A 42 -9.70 8.10 6.60
CA SER A 42 -9.74 7.85 8.06
C SER A 42 -9.00 6.55 8.43
N THR A 43 -8.75 5.70 7.42
CA THR A 43 -8.06 4.42 7.56
C THR A 43 -7.19 4.14 6.33
N ILE A 44 -5.98 3.63 6.56
CA ILE A 44 -5.10 3.12 5.50
C ILE A 44 -5.56 1.71 5.12
N ALA A 45 -5.83 1.50 3.84
CA ALA A 45 -6.18 0.19 3.30
C ALA A 45 -5.17 -0.25 2.22
N CYS A 46 -4.98 -1.57 2.11
CA CYS A 46 -4.11 -2.20 1.13
C CYS A 46 -4.94 -2.97 0.10
N TRP A 47 -4.59 -2.83 -1.16
CA TRP A 47 -5.12 -3.66 -2.24
C TRP A 47 -3.99 -4.39 -2.96
N ARG A 48 -4.11 -5.71 -3.12
CA ARG A 48 -3.14 -6.53 -3.85
C ARG A 48 -3.77 -7.07 -5.12
N LYS A 49 -3.16 -6.79 -6.27
CA LYS A 49 -3.42 -7.52 -7.51
C LYS A 49 -2.31 -8.55 -7.69
N SER A 50 -2.64 -9.84 -7.76
CA SER A 50 -1.70 -10.89 -8.17
C SER A 50 -1.98 -11.26 -9.64
N THR A 51 -0.93 -11.40 -10.44
CA THR A 51 -1.02 -11.87 -11.84
C THR A 51 -1.33 -13.37 -11.93
N MET A 52 -1.04 -14.14 -10.87
CA MET A 52 -1.17 -15.61 -10.84
C MET A 52 -2.54 -16.12 -10.36
N LEU A 53 -3.36 -15.26 -9.75
CA LEU A 53 -4.70 -15.62 -9.29
C LEU A 53 -5.68 -14.53 -9.69
N THR A 54 -6.79 -14.91 -10.32
CA THR A 54 -7.99 -14.07 -10.55
C THR A 54 -8.65 -13.57 -9.27
N GLN A 55 -8.02 -13.78 -8.12
CA GLN A 55 -8.49 -13.32 -6.82
C GLN A 55 -8.05 -11.87 -6.60
N VAL A 56 -8.86 -10.99 -7.18
CA VAL A 56 -9.03 -9.59 -6.81
C VAL A 56 -9.61 -9.57 -5.38
N GLY A 57 -8.77 -9.39 -4.38
CA GLY A 57 -9.19 -9.45 -2.98
C GLY A 57 -8.64 -8.30 -2.15
N MET A 58 -9.52 -7.62 -1.43
CA MET A 58 -9.12 -6.79 -0.29
C MET A 58 -8.60 -7.72 0.80
N THR A 59 -7.29 -7.93 0.87
CA THR A 59 -6.70 -8.24 2.19
C THR A 59 -6.56 -6.89 2.85
N ALA A 60 -7.61 -6.44 3.55
CA ALA A 60 -7.50 -5.32 4.47
C ALA A 60 -6.52 -5.74 5.56
N ALA A 61 -5.22 -5.62 5.28
CA ALA A 61 -4.16 -5.75 6.24
C ALA A 61 -4.40 -4.62 7.25
N SER A 62 -5.16 -4.95 8.31
CA SER A 62 -5.52 -4.13 9.47
C SER A 62 -5.64 -2.64 9.14
N ALA A 63 -6.85 -2.17 8.85
CA ALA A 63 -7.08 -0.76 8.58
C ALA A 63 -6.52 0.10 9.74
N GLN A 64 -5.43 0.81 9.49
CA GLN A 64 -4.78 1.66 10.51
C GLN A 64 -5.39 3.05 10.45
N SER A 65 -5.77 3.62 11.59
CA SER A 65 -6.34 4.97 11.60
C SER A 65 -5.30 5.98 11.12
N SER A 66 -5.71 6.92 10.28
CA SER A 66 -4.88 8.04 9.85
C SER A 66 -5.66 9.35 10.00
N ILE A 67 -4.94 10.46 10.18
CA ILE A 67 -5.60 11.77 10.13
C ILE A 67 -6.15 12.02 8.71
N PRO A 68 -7.34 12.64 8.58
CA PRO A 68 -7.84 13.04 7.27
C PRO A 68 -6.84 13.93 6.54
N GLY A 69 -6.56 13.62 5.28
CA GLY A 69 -5.56 14.33 4.47
C GLY A 69 -4.11 13.91 4.71
N SER A 70 -3.86 12.89 5.54
CA SER A 70 -2.52 12.29 5.66
C SER A 70 -2.01 11.87 4.29
N LEU A 71 -0.76 12.23 4.01
CA LEU A 71 -0.02 11.61 2.91
C LEU A 71 0.33 10.16 3.28
N VAL A 72 0.60 9.35 2.26
CA VAL A 72 1.00 7.96 2.43
C VAL A 72 2.22 7.69 1.56
N ALA A 73 3.16 6.92 2.08
CA ALA A 73 4.33 6.42 1.36
C ALA A 73 4.48 4.92 1.61
N ALA A 74 4.93 4.18 0.60
CA ALA A 74 5.14 2.73 0.72
C ALA A 74 6.46 2.33 0.04
N ILE A 75 7.21 1.45 0.71
CA ILE A 75 8.42 0.83 0.19
C ILE A 75 8.32 -0.69 0.36
N SER A 76 8.86 -1.44 -0.58
CA SER A 76 9.01 -2.89 -0.49
C SER A 76 10.47 -3.28 -0.62
N TRP A 77 10.86 -4.39 0.01
CA TRP A 77 12.17 -4.99 -0.18
C TRP A 77 12.14 -6.50 0.05
N GLY A 78 12.95 -7.22 -0.72
CA GLY A 78 13.23 -8.63 -0.53
C GLY A 78 14.32 -8.85 0.50
N THR A 79 14.19 -9.90 1.31
CA THR A 79 15.21 -10.32 2.29
C THR A 79 15.79 -11.71 1.99
N GLY A 80 15.51 -12.27 0.80
CA GLY A 80 15.84 -13.66 0.43
C GLY A 80 14.97 -14.72 1.11
N SER A 81 14.46 -14.46 2.32
CA SER A 81 13.50 -15.31 3.05
C SER A 81 12.04 -14.86 2.92
N GLY A 82 11.79 -13.72 2.27
CA GLY A 82 10.43 -13.19 2.10
C GLY A 82 10.41 -11.71 1.72
N LEU A 83 9.19 -11.29 1.36
CA LEU A 83 8.83 -9.92 1.03
C LEU A 83 8.51 -9.12 2.30
N ASN A 84 9.03 -7.90 2.35
CA ASN A 84 8.70 -6.91 3.36
C ASN A 84 8.08 -5.68 2.69
N ILE A 85 7.08 -5.10 3.34
CA ILE A 85 6.51 -3.82 2.95
C ILE A 85 6.43 -2.91 4.17
N CYS A 86 6.89 -1.68 4.05
CA CYS A 86 6.69 -0.62 5.05
C CYS A 86 5.82 0.49 4.47
N VAL A 87 4.80 0.90 5.22
CA VAL A 87 3.89 1.98 4.89
C VAL A 87 4.00 3.06 5.94
N SER A 88 4.31 4.28 5.53
CA SER A 88 4.39 5.47 6.40
C SER A 88 3.17 6.36 6.20
N PHE A 89 2.58 6.82 7.30
CA PHE A 89 1.40 7.69 7.32
C PHE A 89 1.32 8.48 8.64
N GLN A 90 0.50 9.51 8.69
CA GLN A 90 0.30 10.31 9.90
C GLN A 90 -0.88 9.76 10.72
N GLN A 91 -0.60 9.32 11.95
CA GLN A 91 -1.63 9.01 12.95
C GLN A 91 -2.02 10.22 13.79
N ALA A 92 -1.11 11.19 13.91
CA ALA A 92 -1.33 12.45 14.60
C ALA A 92 -0.64 13.60 13.85
N ILE A 93 -1.00 14.84 14.20
CA ILE A 93 -0.58 16.08 13.50
C ILE A 93 0.95 16.19 13.36
N SER A 94 1.71 15.69 14.32
CA SER A 94 3.17 15.80 14.36
C SER A 94 3.88 14.45 14.47
N GLU A 95 3.19 13.36 14.13
CA GLU A 95 3.73 12.00 14.24
C GLU A 95 3.53 11.24 12.93
N VAL A 96 4.62 10.70 12.40
CA VAL A 96 4.58 9.73 11.32
C VAL A 96 4.74 8.35 11.94
N SER A 97 3.74 7.50 11.73
CA SER A 97 3.78 6.12 12.16
C SER A 97 4.09 5.21 10.97
N GLN A 98 4.63 4.04 11.27
CA GLN A 98 4.98 3.05 10.27
C GLN A 98 4.25 1.73 10.53
N TYR A 99 3.79 1.13 9.45
CA TYR A 99 3.22 -0.20 9.48
C TYR A 99 4.07 -1.13 8.63
N GLN A 100 4.50 -2.26 9.19
CA GLN A 100 5.30 -3.24 8.49
C GLN A 100 4.52 -4.53 8.27
N TRP A 101 4.49 -4.96 7.02
CA TRP A 101 4.03 -6.29 6.65
C TRP A 101 5.23 -7.16 6.35
N VAL A 102 5.37 -8.24 7.12
CA VAL A 102 6.38 -9.29 6.93
C VAL A 102 5.62 -10.59 6.72
N TYR A 103 5.98 -11.34 5.67
CA TYR A 103 5.40 -12.63 5.29
C TYR A 103 4.48 -13.29 6.36
N SER A 104 3.17 -13.38 6.05
CA SER A 104 2.13 -14.02 6.88
C SER A 104 1.75 -13.35 8.20
N VAL A 105 2.41 -12.27 8.63
CA VAL A 105 2.11 -11.57 9.89
C VAL A 105 2.16 -10.05 9.73
N CYS A 106 1.07 -9.40 10.12
CA CYS A 106 1.00 -7.95 10.22
C CYS A 106 1.62 -7.46 11.52
N VAL A 107 2.67 -6.64 11.48
CA VAL A 107 3.29 -6.07 12.68
C VAL A 107 3.23 -4.53 12.60
N ALA A 108 2.37 -3.94 13.43
CA ALA A 108 2.34 -2.49 13.60
C ALA A 108 3.38 -2.10 14.67
N TRP A 109 4.31 -1.22 14.30
CA TRP A 109 5.24 -0.59 15.25
C TRP A 109 4.83 0.87 15.40
N ILE A 110 4.39 1.25 16.59
CA ILE A 110 4.18 2.66 16.94
C ILE A 110 5.48 3.14 17.57
N ASP A 111 6.15 4.03 16.84
CA ASP A 111 7.18 4.97 17.26
C ASP A 111 8.64 4.46 17.48
N GLN A 112 9.57 5.05 16.73
CA GLN A 112 10.91 5.35 17.24
C GLN A 112 11.19 6.82 16.95
N LYS A 113 11.06 7.62 18.01
CA LYS A 113 11.58 8.99 18.10
C LYS A 113 13.01 9.04 17.55
N CYS A 114 13.25 9.93 16.61
CA CYS A 114 14.58 10.47 16.36
C CYS A 114 15.05 11.31 17.55
#